data_AF-A0A9E4TW23-F1
#
_entry.id   AF-A0A9E4TW23-F1
#
_cell.length_a   1.000
_cell.length_b   1.000
_cell.length_c   1.000
_cell.angle_alpha   90.00
_cell.angle_beta   90.00
_cell.angle_gamma   90.00
#
_symmetry.space_group_name_H-M   'P 1'
#
loop_
_entity.id
_entity.type
_entity.pdbx_description
1 polymer ?
#
loop_
_entity_poly.entity_id
_entity_poly.type
_entity_poly.pdbx_seq_one_letter_code
_entity_poly.pdbx_strand_id
1 'polypeptide(L)' 'MPNIYLYRNPVDFRKSFRGLAAIVEQELDHNPFDGGLYTFTNHRRDKIKLLFWEDNGFVLYYKSLAEEKFR' A
#
# COMPACT_ATOMS: atom_id res chain seq x y z
N MET A 1 -5.39 2.82 -17.07
CA MET A 1 -5.57 2.17 -15.75
C MET A 1 -4.19 2.00 -15.15
N PRO A 2 -3.97 2.33 -13.87
CA PRO A 2 -2.65 2.22 -13.26
C PRO A 2 -2.21 0.76 -13.20
N ASN A 3 -0.90 0.52 -13.20
CA ASN A 3 -0.37 -0.78 -12.83
C ASN A 3 -0.73 -1.05 -11.36
N ILE A 4 -1.21 -2.26 -11.06
CA ILE A 4 -1.63 -2.66 -9.72
C ILE A 4 -0.63 -3.67 -9.18
N TYR A 5 -0.04 -3.34 -8.03
CA TYR A 5 0.98 -4.17 -7.39
C TYR A 5 0.50 -4.64 -6.02
N LEU A 6 0.72 -5.91 -5.71
CA LEU A 6 0.48 -6.48 -4.39
C LEU A 6 1.81 -6.77 -3.70
N TYR A 7 2.09 -6.05 -2.62
CA TYR A 7 3.18 -6.38 -1.73
C TYR A 7 2.77 -7.55 -0.83
N ARG A 8 3.49 -8.68 -0.94
CA ARG A 8 3.04 -9.98 -0.39
C ARG A 8 3.31 -10.16 1.10
N ASN A 9 4.31 -9.47 1.65
CA ASN A 9 4.61 -9.57 3.08
C ASN A 9 3.66 -8.66 3.87
N PRO A 10 3.22 -9.08 5.07
CA PRO A 10 2.42 -8.21 5.92
C PRO A 10 3.24 -7.00 6.38
N VAL A 11 2.61 -5.82 6.41
CA VAL A 11 3.25 -4.57 6.82
C VAL A 11 2.69 -4.08 8.16
N ASP A 12 3.56 -3.50 8.97
CA ASP A 12 3.15 -2.71 10.12
C ASP A 12 2.44 -1.43 9.66
N PHE A 13 1.13 -1.41 9.81
CA PHE A 13 0.26 -0.32 9.37
C PHE A 13 0.33 0.94 10.24
N ARG A 14 1.20 0.98 11.26
CA ARG A 14 1.63 2.26 11.86
C ARG A 14 2.42 3.11 10.87
N LYS A 15 3.01 2.51 9.83
CA LYS A 15 3.61 3.23 8.71
C LYS A 15 2.54 4.02 7.94
N SER A 16 2.77 5.33 7.81
CA SER A 16 2.00 6.21 6.94
C SER A 16 2.57 6.18 5.51
N PHE A 17 2.11 7.08 4.63
CA PHE A 17 2.48 7.13 3.21
C PHE A 17 4.00 7.07 2.97
N ARG A 18 4.82 7.83 3.71
CA ARG A 18 6.29 7.81 3.55
C ARG A 18 6.91 6.44 3.83
N GLY A 19 6.44 5.77 4.88
CA GLY A 19 6.94 4.44 5.25
C GLY A 19 6.51 3.36 4.25
N LEU A 20 5.36 3.53 3.61
CA LEU A 20 4.91 2.65 2.53
C LEU A 20 5.64 2.94 1.22
N ALA A 21 5.87 4.21 0.89
CA ALA A 21 6.66 4.60 -0.28
C ALA A 21 8.11 4.09 -0.19
N ALA A 22 8.71 4.12 1.00
CA ALA A 22 10.02 3.53 1.24
C ALA A 22 10.05 2.01 0.96
N ILE A 23 8.97 1.27 1.26
CA ILE A 23 8.87 -0.16 0.92
C ILE A 23 8.79 -0.34 -0.60
N VAL A 24 8.02 0.49 -1.30
CA VAL A 24 7.93 0.46 -2.77
C VAL A 24 9.31 0.66 -3.40
N GLU A 25 10.05 1.66 -2.94
CA GLU A 25 11.38 1.97 -3.45
C GLU A 25 12.41 0.89 -3.08
N GLN A 26 12.47 0.49 -1.81
CA GLN A 26 13.57 -0.33 -1.31
C GLN A 26 13.37 -1.83 -1.50
N GLU A 27 12.12 -2.30 -1.53
CA GLU A 27 11.83 -3.75 -1.58
C GLU A 27 11.24 -4.19 -2.92
N LEU A 28 10.57 -3.29 -3.65
CA LEU A 28 10.06 -3.59 -4.98
C LEU A 28 10.94 -3.03 -6.10
N ASP A 29 11.91 -2.16 -5.78
CA ASP A 29 12.73 -1.44 -6.78
C ASP A 29 11.86 -0.64 -7.79
N HIS A 30 10.74 -0.12 -7.31
CA HIS A 30 9.80 0.67 -8.10
C HIS A 30 9.87 2.14 -7.71
N ASN A 31 9.51 3.02 -8.64
CA ASN A 31 9.35 4.45 -8.34
C ASN A 31 7.95 4.70 -7.72
N PRO A 32 7.83 5.11 -6.44
CA PRO A 32 6.52 5.34 -5.82
C PRO A 32 5.75 6.53 -6.40
N PHE A 33 6.39 7.35 -7.24
CA PHE A 33 5.80 8.52 -7.91
C PHE A 33 5.29 8.22 -9.33
N ASP A 34 5.38 6.97 -9.80
CA ASP A 34 5.06 6.57 -11.18
C ASP A 34 3.55 6.44 -11.49
N GLY A 35 2.68 6.69 -10.51
CA GLY A 35 1.24 6.53 -10.63
C GLY A 35 0.75 5.08 -10.47
N GLY A 36 1.62 4.15 -10.08
CA GLY A 36 1.25 2.78 -9.71
C GLY A 36 0.40 2.73 -8.44
N LEU A 37 -0.49 1.73 -8.37
CA LEU A 37 -1.33 1.44 -7.20
C LEU A 37 -0.73 0.28 -6.39
N TYR A 38 -0.15 0.61 -5.25
CA TYR A 38 0.53 -0.34 -4.38
C TYR A 38 -0.36 -0.78 -3.22
N THR A 39 -0.65 -2.08 -3.16
CA THR A 39 -1.53 -2.69 -2.17
C THR A 39 -0.71 -3.37 -1.08
N PHE A 40 -1.03 -3.03 0.17
CA PHE A 40 -0.45 -3.62 1.36
C PHE A 40 -1.52 -4.27 2.21
N THR A 41 -1.15 -5.32 2.96
CA THR A 41 -2.00 -5.94 3.98
C THR A 41 -1.29 -5.92 5.34
N ASN A 42 -2.06 -5.93 6.43
CA ASN A 42 -1.49 -6.08 7.76
C ASN A 42 -1.34 -7.56 8.14
N HIS A 43 -0.62 -7.85 9.24
CA HIS A 43 -0.43 -9.22 9.73
C HIS A 43 -1.74 -10.00 9.96
N ARG A 44 -2.79 -9.34 10.45
CA ARG A 44 -4.09 -9.99 10.70
C ARG A 44 -4.91 -10.22 9.42
N ARG A 45 -4.48 -9.61 8.31
CA ARG A 45 -5.19 -9.55 7.02
C ARG A 45 -6.63 -9.02 7.14
N ASP A 46 -6.87 -8.17 8.12
CA ASP A 46 -8.15 -7.50 8.34
C ASP A 46 -8.14 -6.05 7.84
N LYS A 47 -6.98 -5.55 7.38
CA LYS A 47 -6.79 -4.20 6.87
C LYS A 47 -6.02 -4.20 5.56
N ILE A 48 -6.38 -3.27 4.67
CA ILE A 48 -5.65 -2.94 3.45
C ILE A 48 -5.30 -1.45 3.44
N LYS A 49 -4.10 -1.15 2.94
CA LYS A 49 -3.72 0.19 2.50
C LYS A 49 -3.42 0.16 1.01
N LEU A 50 -3.96 1.10 0.25
CA LEU A 50 -3.58 1.34 -1.15
C LEU A 50 -2.86 2.68 -1.22
N LEU A 51 -1.62 2.67 -1.69
CA LEU A 51 -0.81 3.86 -1.90
C LEU A 51 -0.67 4.11 -3.40
N PHE A 52 -0.90 5.34 -3.83
CA PHE A 52 -0.57 5.79 -5.19
C PHE A 52 -0.22 7.28 -5.17
N TRP A 53 0.56 7.69 -6.17
CA TRP A 53 0.85 9.11 -6.42
C TRP A 53 -0.16 9.65 -7.43
N GLU A 54 -0.81 10.76 -7.08
CA GLU A 54 -1.74 11.49 -7.95
C GLU A 54 -1.33 12.96 -7.97
N ASP A 55 -1.10 13.49 -9.17
CA ASP A 55 -0.63 14.86 -9.43
C ASP A 55 0.57 15.28 -8.56
N ASN A 56 0.29 15.91 -7.42
CA ASN A 56 1.27 16.49 -6.52
C ASN A 56 1.31 15.84 -5.12
N GLY A 57 0.67 14.69 -4.93
CA GLY A 57 0.55 14.08 -3.61
C GLY A 57 0.39 12.57 -3.60
N PHE A 58 0.75 11.98 -2.45
CA PHE A 58 0.38 10.61 -2.14
C PHE A 58 -1.06 10.55 -1.68
N VAL A 59 -1.82 9.64 -2.28
CA VAL A 59 -3.15 9.24 -1.84
C VAL A 59 -3.05 7.90 -1.14
N LEU A 60 -3.70 7.80 0.02
CA LEU A 60 -3.75 6.59 0.82
C LEU A 60 -5.20 6.18 1.08
N TYR A 61 -5.65 5.12 0.42
CA TYR A 61 -6.92 4.48 0.77
C TYR A 61 -6.69 3.46 1.88
N TYR A 62 -7.56 3.47 2.89
CA TYR A 62 -7.48 2.55 4.02
C TYR A 62 -8.82 1.89 4.26
N LYS A 63 -8.84 0.54 4.24
CA LYS A 63 -10.03 -0.26 4.53
C LYS A 63 -9.73 -1.21 5.67
N SER A 64 -10.57 -1.18 6.70
CA SER A 64 -10.58 -2.16 7.79
C SER A 64 -11.88 -2.95 7.72
N LEU A 65 -11.79 -4.28 7.75
CA LEU A 65 -12.93 -5.17 7.91
C LEU A 65 -13.25 -5.29 9.40
N ALA A 66 -14.54 -5.40 9.73
CA ALA A 66 -15.00 -5.53 11.11
C ALA A 66 -14.82 -6.96 11.64
N GLU A 67 -15.24 -7.96 10.86
CA GLU A 67 -15.31 -9.37 11.30
C GLU A 67 -14.57 -10.34 10.35
N GLU A 68 -14.24 -9.88 9.14
CA GLU A 68 -13.70 -10.71 8.06
C GLU A 68 -12.21 -10.47 7.80
N LYS A 69 -11.60 -11.36 7.00
CA LYS A 69 -10.24 -11.21 6.49
C LYS A 69 -10.24 -11.12 4.97
N PHE A 70 -9.29 -10.35 4.44
CA PHE A 70 -8.95 -10.38 3.03
C PHE A 70 -8.34 -11.74 2.68
N ARG A 71 -8.88 -12.37 1.62
CA ARG A 71 -8.46 -13.69 1.11
C ARG A 71 -7.54 -13.54 -0.08
#